data_AF-A0A6M4P7E3-F1
#
_entry.id   AF-A0A6M4P7E3-F1
#
_cell.length_a   1.000
_cell.length_b   1.000
_cell.length_c   1.000
_cell.angle_alpha   90.00
_cell.angle_beta   90.00
_cell.angle_gamma   90.00
#
_symmetry.space_group_name_H-M   'P 1'
#
loop_
_entity.id
_entity.type
_entity.pdbx_description
1 polymer ?
#
loop_
_entity_poly.entity_id
_entity_poly.type
_entity_poly.pdbx_seq_one_letter_code
_entity_poly.pdbx_strand_id
1 'polypeptide(L)'
;MKKKPIPKQGEVYAAKLPNEYWTALVVLHKIENSYLVYATAYYELIPPTLEDTRLTQFHYREDLYSKDRKPAMYWLDGKPGADFHLIGSIDLKEKSEIKESNTYAGIWKNYLPSHIMWEKEREAGVFQEKIQSFEQADSKAVVEALEDDVFWNLIDLIDWKKRNPMNPLIGRLKKDTEEMIFAFEETLSHKLFLLDTPAHAGIPDQPETYLSVDAFLYARCAVIAKGKDCFNQTVKNATAINMEWDAEELLEVASEAYSKKTGEPFDYASSYDYETYSNRLAWEGK
;
A
#
# COMPACT_ATOMS: atom_id res chain seq x y z
N MET A 1 32.08 9.19 8.44
CA MET A 1 30.89 8.32 8.37
C MET A 1 31.35 6.87 8.24
N LYS A 2 31.05 6.00 9.21
CA LYS A 2 31.36 4.56 9.08
C LYS A 2 30.52 4.00 7.92
N LYS A 3 31.16 3.44 6.90
CA LYS A 3 30.45 2.77 5.79
C LYS A 3 29.55 1.67 6.38
N LYS A 4 28.25 1.70 6.12
CA LYS A 4 27.34 0.59 6.50
C LYS A 4 27.90 -0.72 5.92
N PRO A 5 28.02 -1.80 6.70
CA PRO A 5 28.57 -3.08 6.24
C PRO A 5 27.76 -3.61 5.05
N ILE A 6 28.42 -4.39 4.20
CA ILE A 6 27.81 -5.04 3.03
C ILE A 6 27.16 -6.32 3.52
N PRO A 7 25.86 -6.56 3.28
CA PRO A 7 25.22 -7.79 3.68
C PRO A 7 25.91 -9.02 3.09
N LYS A 8 25.99 -10.10 3.88
CA LYS A 8 26.61 -11.37 3.50
C LYS A 8 25.60 -12.49 3.55
N GLN A 9 25.85 -13.52 2.75
CA GLN A 9 25.08 -14.75 2.77
C GLN A 9 25.05 -15.36 4.18
N GLY A 10 23.85 -15.77 4.61
CA GLY A 10 23.56 -16.31 5.94
C GLY A 10 23.26 -15.27 7.01
N GLU A 11 23.51 -13.98 6.76
CA GLU A 11 23.17 -12.93 7.72
C GLU A 11 21.65 -12.79 7.91
N VAL A 12 21.26 -12.63 9.17
CA VAL A 12 19.87 -12.51 9.61
C VAL A 12 19.60 -11.09 10.06
N TYR A 13 18.61 -10.46 9.45
CA TYR A 13 18.17 -9.10 9.72
C TYR A 13 16.76 -9.15 10.31
N ALA A 14 16.65 -8.88 11.61
CA ALA A 14 15.37 -8.75 12.29
C ALA A 14 14.76 -7.36 12.03
N ALA A 15 13.45 -7.30 11.84
CA ALA A 15 12.72 -6.04 11.69
C ALA A 15 11.41 -6.11 12.47
N LYS A 16 11.03 -4.99 13.05
CA LYS A 16 9.73 -4.81 13.70
C LYS A 16 8.74 -4.27 12.67
N LEU A 17 7.58 -4.91 12.59
CA LEU A 17 6.49 -4.54 11.70
C LEU A 17 5.58 -3.48 12.35
N PRO A 18 4.74 -2.77 11.57
CA PRO A 18 3.86 -1.72 12.09
C PRO A 18 2.91 -2.20 13.20
N ASN A 19 2.54 -3.48 13.22
CA ASN A 19 1.69 -4.04 14.25
C ASN A 19 2.44 -4.56 15.48
N GLU A 20 3.68 -4.13 15.67
CA GLU A 20 4.58 -4.44 16.79
C GLU A 20 5.20 -5.84 16.78
N TYR A 21 4.82 -6.72 15.86
CA TYR A 21 5.44 -8.03 15.71
C TYR A 21 6.79 -7.94 15.01
N TRP A 22 7.71 -8.80 15.42
CA TRP A 22 9.02 -8.97 14.83
C TRP A 22 9.01 -10.09 13.82
N THR A 23 9.70 -9.85 12.71
CA THR A 23 10.05 -10.85 11.71
C THR A 23 11.54 -10.77 11.42
N ALA A 24 12.04 -11.69 10.60
CA ALA A 24 13.43 -11.69 10.16
C ALA A 24 13.55 -12.07 8.69
N LEU A 25 14.51 -11.42 8.02
CA LEU A 25 14.96 -11.75 6.68
C LEU A 25 16.36 -12.36 6.74
N VAL A 26 16.63 -13.35 5.89
CA VAL A 26 17.94 -13.99 5.81
C VAL A 26 18.46 -13.88 4.39
N VAL A 27 19.72 -13.48 4.24
CA VAL A 27 20.37 -13.35 2.93
C VAL A 27 20.76 -14.72 2.39
N LEU A 28 20.18 -15.11 1.26
CA LEU A 28 20.51 -16.35 0.54
C LEU A 28 21.63 -16.16 -0.47
N HIS A 29 21.51 -15.10 -1.26
CA HIS A 29 22.41 -14.88 -2.40
C HIS A 29 22.55 -13.39 -2.71
N LYS A 30 23.58 -13.04 -3.47
CA LYS A 30 23.86 -11.67 -3.87
C LYS A 30 24.34 -11.63 -5.31
N ILE A 31 23.77 -10.73 -6.09
CA ILE A 31 24.21 -10.39 -7.44
C ILE A 31 24.41 -8.87 -7.49
N GLU A 32 25.63 -8.41 -7.72
CA GLU A 32 25.99 -6.98 -7.75
C GLU A 32 25.54 -6.19 -6.51
N ASN A 33 24.49 -5.38 -6.62
CA ASN A 33 23.89 -4.62 -5.53
C ASN A 33 22.50 -5.15 -5.12
N SER A 34 22.08 -6.28 -5.65
CA SER A 34 20.83 -6.97 -5.33
C SER A 34 21.07 -8.19 -4.44
N TYR A 35 20.17 -8.41 -3.50
CA TYR A 35 20.26 -9.46 -2.50
C TYR A 35 18.99 -10.30 -2.55
N LEU A 36 19.16 -11.60 -2.77
CA LEU A 36 18.09 -12.58 -2.58
C LEU A 36 17.98 -12.87 -1.11
N VAL A 37 16.82 -12.59 -0.54
CA VAL A 37 16.49 -12.87 0.86
C VAL A 37 15.27 -13.76 0.96
N TYR A 38 15.13 -14.51 2.05
CA TYR A 38 13.84 -15.09 2.44
C TYR A 38 13.33 -14.50 3.74
N ALA A 39 12.01 -14.40 3.85
CA ALA A 39 11.35 -14.15 5.12
C ALA A 39 11.25 -15.45 5.92
N THR A 40 11.63 -15.38 7.18
CA THR A 40 11.60 -16.52 8.10
C THR A 40 10.20 -16.75 8.65
N ALA A 41 9.91 -17.96 9.12
CA ALA A 41 8.65 -18.26 9.82
C ALA A 41 8.50 -17.57 11.19
N TYR A 42 9.50 -16.78 11.61
CA TYR A 42 9.45 -16.05 12.86
C TYR A 42 8.47 -14.87 12.76
N TYR A 43 7.52 -14.85 13.68
CA TYR A 43 6.51 -13.79 13.81
C TYR A 43 6.02 -13.74 15.26
N GLU A 44 6.58 -12.85 16.08
CA GLU A 44 6.29 -12.74 17.53
C GLU A 44 6.37 -11.30 18.04
N LEU A 45 5.74 -10.99 19.17
CA LEU A 45 5.83 -9.66 19.82
C LEU A 45 7.21 -9.34 20.41
N ILE A 46 8.11 -10.32 20.49
CA ILE A 46 9.47 -10.16 21.01
C ILE A 46 10.50 -10.31 19.87
N PRO A 47 11.66 -9.62 19.93
CA PRO A 47 12.69 -9.75 18.90
C PRO A 47 13.28 -11.17 18.88
N PRO A 48 13.59 -11.71 17.68
CA PRO A 48 14.17 -13.04 17.55
C PRO A 48 15.58 -13.12 18.13
N THR A 49 15.90 -14.30 18.68
CA THR A 49 17.26 -14.70 19.05
C THR A 49 17.82 -15.65 18.01
N LEU A 50 19.14 -15.72 17.86
CA LEU A 50 19.79 -16.50 16.79
C LEU A 50 19.54 -18.02 16.95
N GLU A 51 19.20 -18.45 18.16
CA GLU A 51 18.89 -19.83 18.52
C GLU A 51 17.47 -20.24 18.11
N ASP A 52 16.60 -19.31 17.68
CA ASP A 52 15.22 -19.64 17.30
C ASP A 52 15.19 -20.42 15.98
N THR A 53 14.70 -21.67 16.06
CA THR A 53 14.65 -22.58 14.91
C THR A 53 13.75 -22.09 13.78
N ARG A 54 12.83 -21.16 14.02
CA ARG A 54 11.98 -20.57 12.97
C ARG A 54 12.76 -19.67 12.03
N LEU A 55 13.94 -19.18 12.43
CA LEU A 55 14.83 -18.39 11.58
C LEU A 55 15.39 -19.20 10.39
N THR A 56 15.44 -20.53 10.49
CA THR A 56 15.86 -21.41 9.40
C THR A 56 14.69 -21.88 8.55
N GLN A 57 13.45 -21.60 8.94
CA GLN A 57 12.23 -22.01 8.25
C GLN A 57 11.72 -20.89 7.36
N PHE A 58 11.19 -21.21 6.18
CA PHE A 58 10.54 -20.22 5.34
C PHE A 58 9.20 -19.79 5.95
N HIS A 59 8.91 -18.50 5.88
CA HIS A 59 7.51 -18.06 5.85
C HIS A 59 6.92 -18.51 4.51
N TYR A 60 5.73 -19.08 4.55
CA TYR A 60 5.06 -19.61 3.37
C TYR A 60 3.83 -18.78 3.05
N ARG A 61 3.87 -18.13 1.88
CA ARG A 61 2.73 -17.45 1.26
C ARG A 61 1.90 -18.45 0.48
N GLU A 62 0.58 -18.29 0.48
CA GLU A 62 -0.28 -19.04 -0.41
C GLU A 62 -0.04 -18.57 -1.86
N ASP A 63 0.25 -19.51 -2.76
CA ASP A 63 0.19 -19.27 -4.19
C ASP A 63 -1.27 -19.25 -4.61
N LEU A 64 -1.72 -18.06 -5.02
CA LEU A 64 -3.10 -17.77 -5.37
C LEU A 64 -3.59 -18.55 -6.61
N TYR A 65 -2.67 -19.11 -7.40
CA TYR A 65 -3.01 -19.85 -8.63
C TYR A 65 -3.02 -21.37 -8.44
N SER A 66 -2.17 -21.92 -7.57
CA SER A 66 -2.05 -23.38 -7.42
C SER A 66 -2.55 -23.93 -6.09
N LYS A 67 -2.94 -23.07 -5.13
CA LYS A 67 -3.12 -23.41 -3.71
C LYS A 67 -1.85 -23.98 -3.05
N ASP A 68 -0.71 -24.01 -3.75
CA ASP A 68 0.54 -24.46 -3.17
C ASP A 68 1.14 -23.35 -2.32
N ARG A 69 1.78 -23.73 -1.22
CA ARG A 69 2.48 -22.76 -0.37
C ARG A 69 3.88 -22.54 -0.92
N LYS A 70 4.22 -21.32 -1.31
CA LYS A 70 5.56 -20.95 -1.77
C LYS A 70 6.34 -20.20 -0.68
N PRO A 71 7.67 -20.41 -0.59
CA PRO A 71 8.49 -19.65 0.33
C PRO A 71 8.50 -18.16 -0.05
N ALA A 72 8.36 -17.30 0.95
CA ALA A 72 8.45 -15.85 0.80
C ALA A 72 9.91 -15.43 0.56
N MET A 73 10.27 -15.24 -0.72
CA MET A 73 11.62 -14.90 -1.16
C MET A 73 11.64 -13.69 -2.07
N TYR A 74 12.59 -12.77 -1.85
CA TYR A 74 12.61 -11.45 -2.47
C TYR A 74 14.00 -11.08 -2.97
N TRP A 75 14.07 -10.48 -4.16
CA TRP A 75 15.20 -9.66 -4.57
C TRP A 75 15.05 -8.24 -4.05
N LEU A 76 16.06 -7.77 -3.32
CA LEU A 76 16.10 -6.44 -2.73
C LEU A 76 17.38 -5.71 -3.12
N ASP A 77 17.23 -4.50 -3.64
CA ASP A 77 18.37 -3.68 -4.06
C ASP A 77 18.92 -2.81 -2.94
N GLY A 78 20.25 -2.71 -2.88
CA GLY A 78 20.94 -1.91 -1.90
C GLY A 78 20.99 -2.55 -0.52
N LYS A 79 21.14 -1.73 0.50
CA LYS A 79 21.41 -2.17 1.87
C LYS A 79 20.18 -2.00 2.75
N PRO A 80 20.04 -2.79 3.83
CA PRO A 80 18.95 -2.65 4.78
C PRO A 80 18.82 -1.23 5.32
N GLY A 81 17.55 -0.86 5.56
CA GLY A 81 17.12 0.41 6.17
C GLY A 81 17.56 0.58 7.62
N ALA A 82 17.02 1.58 8.31
CA ALA A 82 17.26 1.75 9.74
C ALA A 82 16.47 0.71 10.57
N ASP A 83 15.38 0.20 10.01
CA ASP A 83 14.43 -0.71 10.67
C ASP A 83 14.90 -2.16 10.75
N PHE A 84 16.02 -2.48 10.11
CA PHE A 84 16.62 -3.81 10.11
C PHE A 84 17.83 -3.87 11.04
N HIS A 85 17.78 -4.79 11.98
CA HIS A 85 18.84 -5.07 12.94
C HIS A 85 19.53 -6.39 12.57
N LEU A 86 20.83 -6.33 12.29
CA LEU A 86 21.64 -7.54 12.13
C LEU A 86 21.75 -8.25 13.48
N ILE A 87 21.23 -9.47 13.57
CA ILE A 87 21.25 -10.27 14.82
C ILE A 87 22.29 -11.40 14.78
N GLY A 88 22.85 -11.71 13.62
CA GLY A 88 23.88 -12.73 13.48
C GLY A 88 23.88 -13.37 12.10
N SER A 89 24.43 -14.58 12.01
CA SER A 89 24.41 -15.39 10.80
C SER A 89 24.03 -16.82 11.13
N ILE A 90 23.23 -17.44 10.27
CA ILE A 90 22.83 -18.85 10.36
C ILE A 90 23.44 -19.66 9.22
N ASP A 91 23.59 -20.96 9.46
CA ASP A 91 24.07 -21.90 8.45
C ASP A 91 22.98 -22.18 7.42
N LEU A 92 23.31 -22.04 6.13
CA LEU A 92 22.39 -22.23 5.01
C LEU A 92 22.51 -23.61 4.36
N LYS A 93 23.14 -24.61 4.97
CA LYS A 93 23.38 -25.95 4.37
C LYS A 93 22.29 -26.52 3.44
N GLU A 94 21.01 -26.36 3.77
CA GLU A 94 19.90 -26.87 2.94
C GLU A 94 19.36 -25.87 1.90
N LYS A 95 19.76 -24.60 2.00
CA LYS A 95 19.29 -23.46 1.19
C LYS A 95 20.42 -22.80 0.38
N SER A 96 21.65 -23.29 0.46
CA SER A 96 22.83 -22.69 -0.19
C SER A 96 22.80 -22.75 -1.71
N GLU A 97 22.06 -23.70 -2.27
CA GLU A 97 21.86 -23.85 -3.72
C GLU A 97 20.78 -22.92 -4.28
N ILE A 98 19.99 -22.28 -3.42
CA ILE A 98 18.91 -21.38 -3.83
C ILE A 98 19.51 -20.05 -4.29
N LYS A 99 19.43 -19.79 -5.59
CA LYS A 99 20.03 -18.60 -6.22
C LYS A 99 19.03 -17.72 -6.97
N GLU A 100 17.77 -18.14 -7.06
CA GLU A 100 16.75 -17.45 -7.84
C GLU A 100 15.42 -17.32 -7.09
N SER A 101 14.70 -16.27 -7.44
CA SER A 101 13.30 -15.98 -7.10
C SER A 101 12.74 -15.09 -8.22
N ASN A 102 11.45 -15.25 -8.53
CA ASN A 102 10.76 -14.40 -9.50
C ASN A 102 10.17 -13.14 -8.87
N THR A 103 10.35 -12.91 -7.56
CA THR A 103 9.79 -11.74 -6.86
C THR A 103 10.88 -10.71 -6.60
N TYR A 104 10.76 -9.56 -7.26
CA TYR A 104 11.53 -8.36 -6.95
C TYR A 104 10.70 -7.43 -6.06
N ALA A 105 11.28 -6.92 -4.98
CA ALA A 105 10.57 -6.15 -3.96
C ALA A 105 11.15 -4.74 -3.74
N GLY A 106 12.01 -4.27 -4.65
CA GLY A 106 12.50 -2.89 -4.68
C GLY A 106 13.73 -2.64 -3.82
N ILE A 107 13.88 -1.40 -3.37
CA ILE A 107 15.05 -0.93 -2.61
C ILE A 107 14.92 -1.38 -1.15
N TRP A 108 15.88 -2.17 -0.64
CA TRP A 108 15.86 -2.72 0.72
C TRP A 108 15.69 -1.65 1.80
N LYS A 109 16.27 -0.46 1.62
CA LYS A 109 16.10 0.66 2.57
C LYS A 109 14.64 1.04 2.81
N ASN A 110 13.78 0.90 1.80
CA ASN A 110 12.37 1.31 1.83
C ASN A 110 11.43 0.09 1.88
N TYR A 111 11.98 -1.12 2.02
CA TYR A 111 11.22 -2.35 2.02
C TYR A 111 10.99 -2.84 3.44
N LEU A 112 9.76 -3.26 3.73
CA LEU A 112 9.42 -4.02 4.90
C LEU A 112 8.45 -5.14 4.48
N PRO A 113 8.59 -6.39 4.98
CA PRO A 113 7.71 -7.49 4.58
C PRO A 113 6.34 -7.41 5.28
N SER A 114 5.63 -6.28 5.13
CA SER A 114 4.36 -5.98 5.82
C SER A 114 3.20 -6.90 5.44
N HIS A 115 3.28 -7.59 4.29
CA HIS A 115 2.31 -8.62 3.90
C HIS A 115 2.21 -9.76 4.92
N ILE A 116 3.31 -10.12 5.61
CA ILE A 116 3.29 -11.16 6.67
C ILE A 116 2.35 -10.75 7.80
N MET A 117 2.36 -9.47 8.16
CA MET A 117 1.45 -8.91 9.15
C MET A 117 -0.01 -9.02 8.70
N TRP A 118 -0.32 -8.60 7.47
CA TRP A 118 -1.69 -8.65 6.96
C TRP A 118 -2.21 -10.08 6.83
N GLU A 119 -1.36 -11.04 6.43
CA GLU A 119 -1.70 -12.46 6.41
C GLU A 119 -2.03 -12.99 7.80
N LYS A 120 -1.20 -12.66 8.81
CA LYS A 120 -1.41 -13.09 10.19
C LYS A 120 -2.65 -12.47 10.82
N GLU A 121 -2.92 -11.20 10.51
CA GLU A 121 -4.13 -10.51 10.97
C GLU A 121 -5.39 -11.06 10.32
N ARG A 122 -5.32 -11.47 9.06
CA ARG A 122 -6.39 -12.18 8.35
C ARG A 122 -6.61 -13.59 8.93
N GLU A 123 -5.55 -14.35 9.16
CA GLU A 123 -5.60 -15.69 9.79
C GLU A 123 -6.19 -15.65 11.20
N ALA A 124 -5.86 -14.62 11.97
CA ALA A 124 -6.36 -14.45 13.33
C ALA A 124 -7.81 -13.92 13.40
N GLY A 125 -8.44 -13.58 12.27
CA GLY A 125 -9.74 -12.91 12.22
C GLY A 125 -9.70 -11.47 12.76
N VAL A 126 -8.50 -10.97 13.09
CA VAL A 126 -8.26 -9.67 13.73
C VAL A 126 -8.37 -8.52 12.74
N PHE A 127 -8.42 -8.78 11.42
CA PHE A 127 -8.57 -7.72 10.41
C PHE A 127 -9.86 -6.90 10.59
N GLN A 128 -10.94 -7.48 11.16
CA GLN A 128 -12.15 -6.72 11.49
C GLN A 128 -12.07 -5.97 12.83
N GLU A 129 -11.34 -6.50 13.82
CA GLU A 129 -11.20 -5.88 15.16
C GLU A 129 -10.08 -4.82 15.21
N LYS A 130 -9.02 -4.96 14.38
CA LYS A 130 -7.92 -3.99 14.34
C LYS A 130 -8.26 -2.70 13.63
N ILE A 131 -9.20 -2.71 12.68
CA ILE A 131 -9.80 -1.48 12.12
C ILE A 131 -10.33 -0.60 13.28
N GLN A 132 -11.03 -1.21 14.24
CA GLN A 132 -11.57 -0.51 15.41
C GLN A 132 -10.49 -0.10 16.45
N SER A 133 -9.34 -0.79 16.50
CA SER A 133 -8.27 -0.47 17.47
C SER A 133 -7.21 0.48 16.93
N PHE A 134 -6.97 0.51 15.60
CA PHE A 134 -6.06 1.45 14.96
C PHE A 134 -6.60 2.90 15.04
N GLU A 135 -7.92 3.08 15.12
CA GLU A 135 -8.58 4.34 15.45
C GLU A 135 -8.14 4.94 16.80
N GLN A 136 -7.62 4.12 17.74
CA GLN A 136 -7.39 4.56 19.12
C GLN A 136 -5.92 4.77 19.53
N ALA A 137 -4.92 4.36 18.75
CA ALA A 137 -3.57 4.14 19.31
C ALA A 137 -2.37 4.89 18.69
N ASP A 138 -2.50 5.70 17.63
CA ASP A 138 -1.36 6.50 17.15
C ASP A 138 -1.70 8.00 17.02
N SER A 139 -1.15 8.79 17.93
CA SER A 139 -1.32 10.24 18.00
C SER A 139 -0.37 10.97 17.04
N LYS A 140 -0.48 10.63 15.76
CA LYS A 140 -0.36 11.61 14.68
C LYS A 140 -1.68 11.50 13.94
N ALA A 141 -2.65 12.30 14.37
CA ALA A 141 -4.08 12.18 14.09
C ALA A 141 -4.36 11.39 12.79
N VAL A 142 -4.60 10.08 12.92
CA VAL A 142 -5.23 9.30 11.87
C VAL A 142 -6.60 9.93 11.76
N VAL A 143 -6.77 10.76 10.73
CA VAL A 143 -8.04 11.42 10.55
C VAL A 143 -8.98 10.33 10.05
N GLU A 144 -9.97 10.00 10.88
CA GLU A 144 -11.01 9.05 10.52
C GLU A 144 -11.61 9.45 9.17
N ALA A 145 -11.72 8.48 8.27
CA ALA A 145 -12.38 8.69 7.00
C ALA A 145 -13.83 9.16 7.25
N LEU A 146 -14.36 9.95 6.33
CA LEU A 146 -15.74 10.40 6.39
C LEU A 146 -16.69 9.19 6.32
N GLU A 147 -17.75 9.27 7.12
CA GLU A 147 -18.94 8.47 6.92
C GLU A 147 -19.38 8.54 5.46
N ASP A 148 -19.75 7.40 4.88
CA ASP A 148 -19.93 7.25 3.43
C ASP A 148 -20.95 8.27 2.88
N ASP A 149 -22.07 8.45 3.57
CA ASP A 149 -23.10 9.42 3.18
C ASP A 149 -22.61 10.88 3.26
N VAL A 150 -21.71 11.20 4.20
CA VAL A 150 -21.14 12.55 4.31
C VAL A 150 -20.23 12.83 3.12
N PHE A 151 -19.38 11.88 2.74
CA PHE A 151 -18.53 12.00 1.56
C PHE A 151 -19.35 12.19 0.29
N TRP A 152 -20.38 11.38 0.05
CA TRP A 152 -21.18 11.50 -1.16
C TRP A 152 -21.99 12.80 -1.22
N ASN A 153 -22.50 13.28 -0.09
CA ASN A 153 -23.14 14.59 -0.01
C ASN A 153 -22.18 15.75 -0.36
N LEU A 154 -20.87 15.58 -0.11
CA LEU A 154 -19.86 16.54 -0.54
C LEU A 154 -19.60 16.43 -2.06
N ILE A 155 -19.45 15.22 -2.59
CA ILE A 155 -19.29 14.98 -4.03
C ILE A 155 -20.47 15.53 -4.83
N ASP A 156 -21.69 15.44 -4.32
CA ASP A 156 -22.91 16.01 -4.94
C ASP A 156 -22.88 17.53 -5.09
N LEU A 157 -21.94 18.23 -4.45
CA LEU A 157 -21.73 19.67 -4.63
C LEU A 157 -21.00 20.01 -5.93
N ILE A 158 -20.35 19.05 -6.59
CA ILE A 158 -19.66 19.28 -7.86
C ILE A 158 -20.67 19.75 -8.90
N ASP A 159 -20.46 20.95 -9.45
CA ASP A 159 -21.39 21.59 -10.37
C ASP A 159 -20.80 21.74 -11.76
N TRP A 160 -20.98 20.71 -12.58
CA TRP A 160 -20.50 20.63 -13.96
C TRP A 160 -21.04 21.72 -14.90
N LYS A 161 -22.03 22.51 -14.48
CA LYS A 161 -22.52 23.67 -15.26
C LYS A 161 -21.68 24.92 -15.06
N LYS A 162 -20.80 24.94 -14.05
CA LYS A 162 -19.91 26.06 -13.76
C LYS A 162 -18.58 25.90 -14.49
N ARG A 163 -17.95 27.05 -14.76
CA ARG A 163 -16.59 27.11 -15.32
C ARG A 163 -15.57 26.33 -14.48
N ASN A 164 -15.73 26.34 -13.17
CA ASN A 164 -14.90 25.62 -12.21
C ASN A 164 -15.83 24.69 -11.39
N PRO A 165 -16.05 23.44 -11.82
CA PRO A 165 -17.03 22.54 -11.22
C PRO A 165 -16.76 22.20 -9.75
N MET A 166 -15.48 22.15 -9.34
CA MET A 166 -15.07 21.79 -7.97
C MET A 166 -15.26 22.93 -6.95
N ASN A 167 -15.43 24.18 -7.40
CA ASN A 167 -15.51 25.35 -6.52
C ASN A 167 -16.59 25.27 -5.41
N PRO A 168 -17.80 24.72 -5.63
CA PRO A 168 -18.78 24.59 -4.55
C PRO A 168 -18.32 23.61 -3.46
N LEU A 169 -17.71 22.48 -3.85
CA LEU A 169 -17.13 21.50 -2.93
C LEU A 169 -15.96 22.12 -2.13
N ILE A 170 -15.00 22.74 -2.82
CA ILE A 170 -13.88 23.46 -2.19
C ILE A 170 -14.40 24.55 -1.24
N GLY A 171 -15.41 25.31 -1.67
CA GLY A 171 -16.01 26.38 -0.88
C GLY A 171 -16.77 25.88 0.35
N ARG A 172 -17.29 24.65 0.32
CA ARG A 172 -17.85 23.97 1.48
C ARG A 172 -16.76 23.52 2.43
N LEU A 173 -15.80 22.73 1.96
CA LEU A 173 -14.70 22.18 2.77
C LEU A 173 -13.88 23.26 3.47
N LYS A 174 -13.59 24.38 2.80
CA LYS A 174 -12.89 25.53 3.40
C LYS A 174 -13.58 26.06 4.67
N LYS A 175 -14.91 25.99 4.72
CA LYS A 175 -15.71 26.49 5.86
C LYS A 175 -15.81 25.48 7.00
N ASP A 176 -15.54 24.21 6.72
CA ASP A 176 -15.50 23.14 7.71
C ASP A 176 -14.13 23.14 8.45
N THR A 177 -13.91 22.16 9.33
CA THR A 177 -12.67 22.05 10.11
C THR A 177 -11.52 21.49 9.28
N GLU A 178 -10.27 21.64 9.74
CA GLU A 178 -9.10 21.07 9.03
C GLU A 178 -9.18 19.54 8.99
N GLU A 179 -9.65 18.95 10.08
CA GLU A 179 -9.92 17.52 10.20
C GLU A 179 -10.94 17.05 9.15
N MET A 180 -11.97 17.85 8.84
CA MET A 180 -12.91 17.51 7.76
C MET A 180 -12.24 17.45 6.38
N ILE A 181 -11.25 18.33 6.15
CA ILE A 181 -10.50 18.37 4.88
C ILE A 181 -9.57 17.16 4.78
N PHE A 182 -8.88 16.81 5.87
CA PHE A 182 -8.06 15.60 5.93
C PHE A 182 -8.91 14.32 5.79
N ALA A 183 -10.08 14.26 6.45
CA ALA A 183 -11.00 13.14 6.35
C ALA A 183 -11.53 12.96 4.91
N PHE A 184 -11.80 14.07 4.22
CA PHE A 184 -12.17 14.05 2.81
C PHE A 184 -11.05 13.44 1.94
N GLU A 185 -9.80 13.87 2.14
CA GLU A 185 -8.63 13.33 1.44
C GLU A 185 -8.43 11.83 1.71
N GLU A 186 -8.56 11.42 2.97
CA GLU A 186 -8.49 10.02 3.39
C GLU A 186 -9.56 9.17 2.69
N THR A 187 -10.78 9.70 2.57
CA THR A 187 -11.90 8.98 1.96
C THR A 187 -11.77 8.92 0.45
N LEU A 188 -11.34 10.03 -0.18
CA LEU A 188 -11.11 10.11 -1.63
C LEU A 188 -10.03 9.11 -2.06
N SER A 189 -8.88 9.15 -1.39
CA SER A 189 -7.74 8.28 -1.69
C SER A 189 -8.10 6.80 -1.54
N HIS A 190 -8.82 6.41 -0.47
CA HIS A 190 -9.31 5.05 -0.31
C HIS A 190 -10.24 4.61 -1.46
N LYS A 191 -11.19 5.46 -1.88
CA LYS A 191 -12.11 5.12 -2.98
C LYS A 191 -11.37 5.01 -4.32
N LEU A 192 -10.39 5.86 -4.58
CA LEU A 192 -9.54 5.76 -5.78
C LEU A 192 -8.70 4.48 -5.77
N PHE A 193 -8.17 4.09 -4.62
CA PHE A 193 -7.42 2.85 -4.41
C PHE A 193 -8.28 1.60 -4.69
N LEU A 194 -9.57 1.61 -4.29
CA LEU A 194 -10.49 0.50 -4.58
C LEU A 194 -10.77 0.30 -6.08
N LEU A 195 -10.66 1.36 -6.88
CA LEU A 195 -10.82 1.32 -8.33
C LEU A 195 -9.51 1.01 -9.08
N ASP A 196 -8.37 1.01 -8.37
CA ASP A 196 -7.06 0.71 -8.94
C ASP A 196 -6.91 -0.80 -9.18
N THR A 197 -7.58 -1.32 -10.22
CA THR A 197 -7.51 -2.75 -10.54
C THR A 197 -7.31 -2.99 -12.03
N PRO A 198 -6.70 -4.14 -12.41
CA PRO A 198 -6.67 -4.63 -13.77
C PRO A 198 -7.98 -4.57 -14.55
N ALA A 199 -9.08 -5.00 -13.90
CA ALA A 199 -10.38 -5.15 -14.52
C ALA A 199 -10.99 -3.77 -14.82
N HIS A 200 -10.85 -2.83 -13.90
CA HIS A 200 -11.23 -1.43 -14.09
C HIS A 200 -10.36 -0.72 -15.12
N ALA A 201 -9.09 -1.06 -15.23
CA ALA A 201 -8.21 -0.50 -16.26
C ALA A 201 -8.51 -1.03 -17.68
N GLY A 202 -9.39 -2.03 -17.82
CA GLY A 202 -9.74 -2.60 -19.12
C GLY A 202 -8.58 -3.30 -19.82
N ILE A 203 -7.54 -3.66 -19.08
CA ILE A 203 -6.40 -4.40 -19.61
C ILE A 203 -6.80 -5.89 -19.64
N PRO A 204 -6.93 -6.51 -20.83
CA PRO A 204 -7.16 -7.94 -20.94
C PRO A 204 -5.97 -8.74 -20.39
N ASP A 205 -6.12 -10.05 -20.20
CA ASP A 205 -5.06 -11.01 -19.82
C ASP A 205 -3.89 -11.11 -20.83
N GLN A 206 -3.72 -10.14 -21.75
CA GLN A 206 -2.70 -10.13 -22.78
C GLN A 206 -1.64 -9.05 -22.55
N PRO A 207 -0.34 -9.37 -22.70
CA PRO A 207 0.79 -8.60 -22.16
C PRO A 207 1.14 -7.29 -22.90
N GLU A 208 0.40 -6.88 -23.95
CA GLU A 208 0.83 -5.77 -24.84
C GLU A 208 -0.08 -4.52 -24.81
N THR A 209 -0.97 -4.39 -23.83
CA THR A 209 -1.86 -3.21 -23.78
C THR A 209 -1.19 -2.08 -22.99
N TYR A 210 -0.81 -1.00 -23.67
CA TYR A 210 -0.30 0.21 -23.04
C TYR A 210 -1.40 0.87 -22.18
N LEU A 211 -1.13 1.05 -20.88
CA LEU A 211 -1.97 1.82 -19.97
C LEU A 211 -1.33 3.16 -19.68
N SER A 212 -2.05 4.24 -19.96
CA SER A 212 -1.69 5.57 -19.45
C SER A 212 -2.08 5.65 -17.97
N VAL A 213 -1.08 5.76 -17.10
CA VAL A 213 -1.26 5.80 -15.64
C VAL A 213 -2.06 7.02 -15.19
N ASP A 214 -1.83 8.17 -15.83
CA ASP A 214 -2.53 9.42 -15.54
C ASP A 214 -3.98 9.37 -16.03
N ALA A 215 -4.20 8.94 -17.28
CA ALA A 215 -5.55 8.85 -17.83
C ALA A 215 -6.43 7.88 -17.01
N PHE A 216 -5.85 6.78 -16.50
CA PHE A 216 -6.60 5.86 -15.64
C PHE A 216 -6.90 6.47 -14.27
N LEU A 217 -5.97 7.21 -13.66
CA LEU A 217 -6.22 7.94 -12.43
C LEU A 217 -7.34 8.98 -12.60
N TYR A 218 -7.31 9.76 -13.68
CA TYR A 218 -8.32 10.80 -13.95
C TYR A 218 -9.69 10.19 -14.25
N ALA A 219 -9.72 9.06 -14.94
CA ALA A 219 -10.95 8.32 -15.17
C ALA A 219 -11.55 7.73 -13.87
N ARG A 220 -10.71 7.28 -12.93
CA ARG A 220 -11.14 6.88 -11.57
C ARG A 220 -11.72 8.08 -10.80
N CYS A 221 -11.09 9.26 -10.90
CA CYS A 221 -11.63 10.49 -10.33
C CYS A 221 -13.01 10.81 -10.90
N ALA A 222 -13.20 10.65 -12.21
CA ALA A 222 -14.47 10.90 -12.87
C ALA A 222 -15.58 9.92 -12.45
N VAL A 223 -15.24 8.65 -12.15
CA VAL A 223 -16.19 7.68 -11.58
C VAL A 223 -16.70 8.15 -10.22
N ILE A 224 -15.82 8.65 -9.36
CA ILE A 224 -16.19 9.20 -8.05
C ILE A 224 -17.02 10.48 -8.24
N ALA A 225 -16.59 11.40 -9.10
CA ALA A 225 -17.27 12.67 -9.34
C ALA A 225 -18.66 12.54 -10.00
N LYS A 226 -18.98 11.39 -10.60
CA LYS A 226 -20.32 11.03 -11.07
C LYS A 226 -21.28 10.59 -9.95
N GLY A 227 -20.75 10.35 -8.75
CA GLY A 227 -21.52 10.07 -7.55
C GLY A 227 -21.61 8.59 -7.16
N LYS A 228 -22.27 8.37 -6.01
CA LYS A 228 -22.33 7.10 -5.28
C LYS A 228 -22.74 5.90 -6.13
N ASP A 229 -23.78 6.06 -6.96
CA ASP A 229 -24.31 4.97 -7.77
C ASP A 229 -23.34 4.53 -8.85
N CYS A 230 -22.64 5.49 -9.49
CA CYS A 230 -21.64 5.19 -10.50
C CYS A 230 -20.48 4.41 -9.87
N PHE A 231 -19.96 4.90 -8.73
CA PHE A 231 -18.90 4.22 -7.99
C PHE A 231 -19.28 2.80 -7.59
N ASN A 232 -20.44 2.62 -6.95
CA ASN A 232 -20.90 1.31 -6.48
C ASN A 232 -21.10 0.32 -7.63
N GLN A 233 -21.63 0.76 -8.77
CA GLN A 233 -21.78 -0.07 -9.96
C GLN A 233 -20.41 -0.47 -10.55
N THR A 234 -19.47 0.48 -10.64
CA THR A 234 -18.12 0.21 -11.15
C THR A 234 -17.37 -0.77 -10.26
N VAL A 235 -17.41 -0.60 -8.93
CA VAL A 235 -16.79 -1.55 -7.98
C VAL A 235 -17.44 -2.93 -8.11
N LYS A 236 -18.78 -3.01 -8.13
CA LYS A 236 -19.51 -4.29 -8.18
C LYS A 236 -19.30 -5.06 -9.47
N ASN A 237 -19.29 -4.37 -10.61
CA ASN A 237 -19.26 -5.01 -11.92
C ASN A 237 -17.84 -5.26 -12.42
N ALA A 238 -16.83 -4.63 -11.80
CA ALA A 238 -15.42 -4.71 -12.21
C ALA A 238 -15.22 -4.44 -13.72
N THR A 239 -16.05 -3.59 -14.32
CA THR A 239 -15.99 -3.27 -15.74
C THR A 239 -14.93 -2.22 -16.03
N ALA A 240 -14.36 -2.28 -17.23
CA ALA A 240 -13.44 -1.27 -17.73
C ALA A 240 -14.04 0.14 -17.59
N ILE A 241 -13.29 1.02 -16.95
CA ILE A 241 -13.60 2.45 -16.84
C ILE A 241 -13.29 3.09 -18.20
N ASN A 242 -14.15 4.02 -18.61
CA ASN A 242 -13.91 4.79 -19.83
C ASN A 242 -12.76 5.78 -19.60
N MET A 243 -11.62 5.55 -20.27
CA MET A 243 -10.41 6.38 -20.16
C MET A 243 -10.56 7.79 -20.75
N GLU A 244 -11.65 8.08 -21.48
CA GLU A 244 -11.99 9.44 -21.93
C GLU A 244 -12.68 10.27 -20.83
N TRP A 245 -13.02 9.64 -19.70
CA TRP A 245 -13.56 10.38 -18.56
C TRP A 245 -12.43 11.04 -17.79
N ASP A 246 -12.67 12.29 -17.39
CA ASP A 246 -11.69 13.11 -16.68
C ASP A 246 -12.39 13.90 -15.58
N ALA A 247 -11.76 13.89 -14.41
CA ALA A 247 -12.04 14.81 -13.31
C ALA A 247 -10.77 14.98 -12.47
N GLU A 248 -9.62 15.19 -13.12
CA GLU A 248 -8.31 15.36 -12.46
C GLU A 248 -8.39 16.39 -11.30
N GLU A 249 -9.18 17.45 -11.48
CA GLU A 249 -9.27 18.55 -10.52
C GLU A 249 -9.84 18.11 -9.16
N LEU A 250 -10.41 16.89 -9.05
CA LEU A 250 -10.85 16.31 -7.80
C LEU A 250 -9.67 16.06 -6.83
N LEU A 251 -8.48 15.74 -7.36
CA LEU A 251 -7.27 15.48 -6.55
C LEU A 251 -6.78 16.74 -5.82
N GLU A 252 -7.09 17.93 -6.34
CA GLU A 252 -6.65 19.21 -5.76
C GLU A 252 -7.67 19.81 -4.78
N VAL A 253 -8.81 19.15 -4.56
CA VAL A 253 -9.90 19.72 -3.75
C VAL A 253 -9.48 19.93 -2.30
N ALA A 254 -8.81 18.94 -1.68
CA ALA A 254 -8.40 19.03 -0.29
C ALA A 254 -7.27 20.06 -0.11
N SER A 255 -6.26 20.02 -0.98
CA SER A 255 -5.11 20.93 -0.98
C SER A 255 -5.55 22.39 -1.15
N GLU A 256 -6.48 22.66 -2.08
CA GLU A 256 -6.99 23.99 -2.36
C GLU A 256 -7.91 24.50 -1.24
N ALA A 257 -8.78 23.63 -0.69
CA ALA A 257 -9.63 23.99 0.44
C ALA A 257 -8.81 24.36 1.68
N TYR A 258 -7.77 23.57 1.99
CA TYR A 258 -6.87 23.83 3.11
C TYR A 258 -6.10 25.14 2.91
N SER A 259 -5.43 25.29 1.76
CA SER A 259 -4.63 26.49 1.44
C SER A 259 -5.48 27.76 1.50
N LYS A 260 -6.73 27.71 1.01
CA LYS A 260 -7.64 28.86 1.09
C LYS A 260 -8.16 29.10 2.52
N LYS A 261 -8.18 28.10 3.40
CA LYS A 261 -8.63 28.20 4.80
C LYS A 261 -7.53 28.77 5.68
N THR A 262 -6.33 28.20 5.61
CA THR A 262 -5.22 28.43 6.54
C THR A 262 -4.20 29.44 6.00
N GLY A 263 -4.06 29.54 4.67
CA GLY A 263 -2.97 30.25 4.02
C GLY A 263 -1.66 29.46 3.94
N GLU A 264 -1.66 28.21 4.43
CA GLU A 264 -0.50 27.33 4.51
C GLU A 264 -0.59 26.20 3.47
N PRO A 265 0.54 25.60 3.04
CA PRO A 265 0.52 24.44 2.17
C PRO A 265 -0.08 23.21 2.86
N PHE A 266 -0.76 22.36 2.07
CA PHE A 266 -1.31 21.10 2.53
C PHE A 266 -0.19 20.03 2.61
N ASP A 267 0.11 19.55 3.82
CA ASP A 267 1.17 18.57 4.12
C ASP A 267 0.57 17.32 4.82
N TYR A 268 -0.62 16.91 4.39
CA TYR A 268 -1.27 15.69 4.86
C TYR A 268 -0.99 14.55 3.88
N ALA A 269 -0.56 13.41 4.40
CA ALA A 269 -0.38 12.18 3.63
C ALA A 269 -1.48 11.20 4.07
N SER A 270 -2.35 10.82 3.14
CA SER A 270 -3.41 9.84 3.38
C SER A 270 -2.85 8.42 3.54
N SER A 271 -3.65 7.52 4.13
CA SER A 271 -3.21 6.13 4.33
C SER A 271 -3.19 5.32 3.04
N TYR A 272 -3.89 5.77 1.99
CA TYR A 272 -3.96 5.11 0.70
C TYR A 272 -3.27 5.94 -0.37
N ASP A 273 -2.33 5.32 -1.08
CA ASP A 273 -1.74 5.92 -2.28
C ASP A 273 -2.73 5.72 -3.43
N TYR A 274 -3.24 6.82 -3.99
CA TYR A 274 -4.23 6.79 -5.07
C TYR A 274 -3.61 6.57 -6.46
N GLU A 275 -2.28 6.64 -6.57
CA GLU A 275 -1.57 6.46 -7.85
C GLU A 275 -1.89 5.11 -8.49
N THR A 276 -1.84 5.07 -9.81
CA THR A 276 -2.08 3.83 -10.56
C THR A 276 -1.01 2.79 -10.21
N TYR A 277 -1.43 1.54 -9.96
CA TYR A 277 -0.62 0.42 -9.45
C TYR A 277 -0.31 0.43 -7.95
N SER A 278 -0.83 1.40 -7.20
CA SER A 278 -0.65 1.46 -5.74
C SER A 278 -1.42 0.35 -5.01
N ASN A 279 -2.54 -0.12 -5.56
CA ASN A 279 -3.25 -1.31 -5.08
C ASN A 279 -2.58 -2.59 -5.59
N ARG A 280 -1.35 -2.81 -5.14
CA ARG A 280 -0.50 -3.92 -5.60
C ARG A 280 -1.21 -5.28 -5.53
N LEU A 281 -2.03 -5.50 -4.50
CA LEU A 281 -2.83 -6.73 -4.35
C LEU A 281 -3.81 -6.94 -5.51
N ALA A 282 -4.47 -5.90 -6.00
CA ALA A 282 -5.35 -6.01 -7.16
C ALA A 282 -4.57 -6.26 -8.46
N TRP A 283 -3.33 -5.78 -8.54
CA TRP A 283 -2.47 -5.90 -9.72
C TRP A 283 -1.56 -7.13 -9.74
N GLU A 284 -1.39 -7.83 -8.61
CA GLU A 284 -0.59 -9.06 -8.44
C GLU A 284 -1.09 -10.26 -9.27
N GLY A 285 -2.21 -10.09 -10.00
CA GLY A 285 -2.80 -11.07 -10.90
C GLY A 285 -2.34 -11.02 -12.37
N LYS A 286 -1.34 -10.19 -12.71
CA LYS A 286 -0.81 -9.97 -14.08
C LYS A 286 0.66 -10.35 -14.22
#